data_AF-A0A840UXK7-F1
#
_entry.id   AF-A0A840UXK7-F1
#
_cell.length_a   1.000
_cell.length_b   1.000
_cell.length_c   1.000
_cell.angle_alpha   90.00
_cell.angle_beta   90.00
_cell.angle_gamma   90.00
#
_symmetry.space_group_name_H-M   'P 1'
#
loop_
_entity.id
_entity.type
_entity.pdbx_description
1 polymer ?
#
loop_
_entity_poly.entity_id
_entity_poly.type
_entity_poly.pdbx_seq_one_letter_code
_entity_poly.pdbx_strand_id
1 'polypeptide(L)' 'MAIFQKAVRSKAKIRLSIDGPSGSGKTHSALLLAGGLAESGKIFLIDTERDSATLETGKPGIPEFFHAPLAQPFTPA' A
#
# COMPACT_ATOMS: atom_id res chain seq x y z
N MET A 1 -28.80 29.22 -2.65
CA MET A 1 -27.79 28.34 -2.03
C MET A 1 -27.15 29.09 -0.87
N ALA A 2 -27.12 28.52 0.33
CA ALA A 2 -26.54 29.17 1.50
C ALA A 2 -25.01 29.07 1.48
N ILE A 3 -24.34 30.19 1.72
CA ILE A 3 -22.87 30.36 1.69
C ILE A 3 -22.17 29.78 2.93
N PHE A 4 -22.91 29.47 3.99
CA PHE A 4 -22.38 28.93 5.24
C PHE A 4 -23.04 27.59 5.58
N GLN A 5 -22.22 26.60 5.92
CA GLN A 5 -22.64 25.25 6.27
C GLN A 5 -21.77 24.73 7.42
N LYS A 6 -22.37 23.89 8.28
CA LYS A 6 -21.69 23.32 9.45
C LYS A 6 -20.57 22.41 8.97
N ALA A 7 -19.35 22.59 9.49
CA ALA A 7 -18.23 21.73 9.16
C ALA A 7 -18.54 20.28 9.58
N VAL A 8 -18.36 19.35 8.65
CA VAL A 8 -18.51 17.91 8.86
C VAL A 8 -17.18 17.22 8.54
N ARG A 9 -16.75 16.30 9.40
CA ARG A 9 -15.54 15.51 9.16
C ARG A 9 -15.86 14.46 8.09
N SER A 10 -15.33 14.63 6.89
CA SER A 10 -15.39 13.57 5.88
C SER A 10 -14.45 12.43 6.24
N LYS A 11 -14.86 11.18 6.01
CA LYS A 11 -13.96 10.03 6.10
C LYS A 11 -13.01 10.07 4.89
N ALA A 12 -11.83 10.66 5.07
CA ALA A 12 -10.77 10.61 4.06
C ALA A 12 -10.02 9.27 4.14
N LYS A 13 -9.65 8.70 2.99
CA LYS A 13 -8.73 7.57 2.94
C LYS A 13 -7.33 8.03 3.33
N ILE A 14 -6.60 7.20 4.07
CA ILE A 14 -5.20 7.48 4.41
C ILE A 14 -4.33 7.48 3.14
N ARG A 15 -3.36 8.39 3.11
CA ARG A 15 -2.24 8.39 2.16
C ARG A 15 -0.97 8.46 2.99
N LEU A 16 -0.11 7.47 2.82
CA LEU A 16 1.10 7.29 3.63
C LEU A 16 2.26 6.92 2.72
N SER A 17 3.45 7.42 3.03
CA SER A 17 4.72 6.98 2.45
C SER A 17 5.57 6.32 3.54
N ILE A 18 6.28 5.26 3.20
CA ILE A 18 7.28 4.61 4.06
C ILE A 18 8.61 4.75 3.33
N ASP A 19 9.55 5.48 3.95
CA ASP A 19 10.84 5.80 3.34
C ASP A 19 12.00 5.19 4.13
N GLY A 20 13.11 4.93 3.43
CA GLY A 20 14.30 4.30 3.99
C GLY A 20 15.17 3.62 2.93
N PRO A 21 16.43 3.30 3.25
CA PRO A 21 17.35 2.65 2.32
C PRO A 21 16.86 1.25 1.90
N SER A 22 17.46 0.68 0.86
CA SER A 22 17.20 -0.72 0.50
C SER A 22 17.51 -1.65 1.68
N GLY A 23 16.67 -2.68 1.88
CA GLY A 23 16.80 -3.61 3.00
C GLY A 23 16.26 -3.11 4.35
N SER A 24 15.76 -1.88 4.46
CA SER A 24 15.21 -1.35 5.73
C SER A 24 13.83 -1.88 6.12
N GLY A 25 13.28 -2.85 5.37
CA GLY A 25 11.98 -3.46 5.66
C GLY A 25 10.74 -2.71 5.12
N LYS A 26 10.90 -1.78 4.18
CA LYS A 26 9.78 -0.95 3.67
C LYS A 26 8.57 -1.76 3.21
N THR A 27 8.77 -2.71 2.29
CA THR A 27 7.71 -3.55 1.74
C THR A 27 7.06 -4.41 2.84
N HIS A 28 7.87 -4.96 3.74
CA HIS A 28 7.40 -5.75 4.87
C HIS A 28 6.49 -4.93 5.80
N SER A 29 6.96 -3.75 6.24
CA SER A 29 6.18 -2.85 7.08
C SER A 29 4.92 -2.32 6.39
N ALA A 30 4.98 -2.07 5.08
CA ALA A 30 3.82 -1.66 4.29
C ALA A 30 2.72 -2.73 4.29
N LEU A 31 3.08 -4.01 4.14
CA LEU A 31 2.13 -5.12 4.16
C LEU A 31 1.52 -5.35 5.54
N LEU A 32 2.30 -5.23 6.62
CA LEU A 32 1.77 -5.30 7.99
C LEU A 32 0.77 -4.17 8.27
N LEU A 33 1.10 -2.94 7.87
CA LEU A 33 0.20 -1.79 7.98
C LEU A 33 -1.07 -2.01 7.15
N ALA A 34 -0.93 -2.51 5.92
CA ALA A 34 -2.08 -2.82 5.06
C ALA A 34 -2.97 -3.89 5.71
N GLY A 35 -2.40 -4.94 6.30
CA GLY A 35 -3.15 -5.98 7.02
C GLY A 35 -3.94 -5.44 8.20
N GLY A 36 -3.34 -4.55 9.00
CA GLY A 36 -4.02 -3.90 10.13
C GLY A 36 -5.12 -2.91 9.70
N LEU A 37 -4.98 -2.25 8.54
CA LEU A 37 -5.95 -1.29 8.03
C LEU A 37 -7.07 -1.94 7.22
N ALA A 38 -6.81 -3.09 6.61
CA ALA A 38 -7.71 -3.81 5.72
C ALA A 38 -8.33 -5.03 6.42
N GLU A 39 -8.91 -4.85 7.62
CA GLU A 39 -9.45 -5.92 8.48
C GLU A 39 -10.34 -6.96 7.75
N SER A 40 -11.01 -6.57 6.66
CA SER A 40 -11.78 -7.46 5.77
C SER A 40 -11.56 -7.15 4.28
N GLY A 41 -10.53 -6.37 3.97
CA GLY A 41 -10.27 -5.85 2.63
C GLY A 41 -9.26 -6.71 1.86
N LYS A 42 -9.24 -6.52 0.53
CA LYS A 42 -8.19 -7.07 -0.33
C LYS A 42 -7.00 -6.11 -0.36
N ILE A 43 -5.79 -6.66 -0.28
CA ILE A 43 -4.55 -5.91 -0.43
C ILE A 43 -4.05 -6.11 -1.86
N PHE A 44 -3.87 -5.01 -2.59
CA PHE A 44 -3.29 -5.01 -3.93
C PHE A 44 -1.94 -4.30 -3.86
N LEU A 45 -0.88 -5.05 -4.14
CA LEU A 45 0.48 -4.56 -4.17
C LEU A 45 0.93 -4.40 -5.62
N ILE A 46 1.34 -3.20 -5.98
CA ILE A 46 2.01 -2.90 -7.23
C ILE A 46 3.51 -2.94 -6.95
N ASP A 47 4.22 -3.82 -7.64
CA ASP A 47 5.64 -4.06 -7.44
C ASP A 47 6.46 -3.41 -8.55
N THR A 48 7.23 -2.39 -8.21
CA THR A 48 8.13 -1.69 -9.14
C THR A 48 9.57 -2.18 -9.05
N GLU A 49 9.86 -3.17 -8.20
CA GLU A 49 11.20 -3.63 -7.84
C GLU A 49 11.45 -5.10 -8.26
N ARG A 50 11.03 -5.45 -9.48
CA ARG A 50 11.32 -6.75 -10.13
C ARG A 50 10.95 -7.95 -9.24
N ASP A 51 9.68 -8.01 -8.87
CA ASP A 51 9.08 -9.11 -8.10
C ASP A 51 9.63 -9.25 -6.66
N SER A 52 10.34 -8.25 -6.12
CA SER A 52 10.91 -8.32 -4.77
C SER A 52 9.84 -8.48 -3.69
N ALA A 53 8.61 -8.01 -3.92
CA ALA A 53 7.52 -8.14 -2.96
C ALA A 53 7.04 -9.59 -2.79
N THR A 54 7.27 -10.47 -3.79
CA THR A 54 6.91 -11.89 -3.70
C THR A 54 7.64 -12.60 -2.57
N LEU A 55 8.82 -12.10 -2.18
CA LEU A 55 9.63 -12.61 -1.07
C LEU A 55 8.92 -12.47 0.29
N GLU A 56 7.91 -11.62 0.42
CA GLU A 56 7.14 -11.46 1.66
C GLU A 56 6.05 -12.53 1.85
N THR A 57 5.70 -13.25 0.79
CA THR A 57 4.60 -14.23 0.80
C THR A 57 4.84 -15.34 1.81
N GLY A 58 3.84 -15.60 2.66
CA GLY A 58 3.87 -16.69 3.64
C GLY A 58 4.77 -16.43 4.86
N LYS A 59 5.42 -15.26 4.97
CA LYS A 59 6.13 -14.89 6.19
C LYS A 59 5.15 -14.72 7.37
N PRO A 60 5.57 -15.03 8.60
CA PRO A 60 4.71 -14.87 9.77
C PRO A 60 4.14 -13.45 9.89
N GLY A 61 2.82 -13.35 10.02
CA GLY A 61 2.11 -12.08 10.19
C GLY A 61 1.86 -11.28 8.91
N ILE A 62 2.42 -11.70 7.76
CA ILE A 62 2.13 -11.04 6.48
C ILE A 62 0.76 -11.52 5.96
N PRO A 63 -0.16 -10.60 5.63
CA PRO A 63 -1.46 -10.97 5.08
C PRO A 63 -1.33 -11.53 3.66
N GLU A 64 -2.34 -12.24 3.18
CA GLU A 64 -2.45 -12.53 1.75
C GLU A 64 -2.64 -11.23 0.95
N PHE A 65 -1.99 -11.14 -0.21
CA PHE A 65 -2.08 -9.99 -1.08
C PHE A 65 -2.07 -10.40 -2.55
N PHE A 66 -2.71 -9.60 -3.38
CA PHE A 66 -2.59 -9.67 -4.83
C PHE A 66 -1.33 -8.93 -5.25
N HIS A 67 -0.52 -9.55 -6.11
CA HIS A 67 0.72 -9.00 -6.62
C HIS A 67 0.54 -8.63 -8.10
N ALA A 68 0.92 -7.40 -8.45
CA ALA A 68 0.94 -6.91 -9.81
C ALA A 68 2.35 -6.36 -10.11
N PRO A 69 3.18 -7.08 -10.88
CA PRO A 69 4.48 -6.56 -11.27
C PRO A 69 4.31 -5.45 -12.31
N LEU A 70 5.00 -4.33 -12.07
CA LEU A 70 5.15 -3.27 -13.04
C LEU A 70 6.47 -3.50 -13.80
N ALA A 71 6.36 -4.06 -15.00
CA ALA A 71 7.49 -4.23 -15.89
C ALA A 71 7.62 -3.05 -16.86
N GLN A 72 8.84 -2.83 -17.36
CA GLN A 72 9.09 -1.91 -18.46
C GLN A 72 8.28 -2.30 -19.72
N PRO A 73 7.92 -1.34 -20.59
CA PRO A 73 8.25 0.09 -20.53
C PRO A 73 7.30 0.89 -19.62
N PHE A 74 7.87 1.78 -18.79
CA PHE A 74 7.09 2.71 -17.97
C PHE A 74 6.64 3.90 -18.83
N THR A 75 5.39 4.35 -18.70
CA THR A 75 4.85 5.45 -19.50
C THR A 75 4.05 6.44 -18.65
N PRO A 76 4.20 7.76 -18.88
CA PRO A 76 5.18 8.38 -19.78
C PRO A 76 6.58 8.37 -19.18
N ALA A 77 7.59 8.39 -20.06
CA ALA A 77 8.98 8.64 -19.69
C ALA A 77 9.16 10.07 -19.16
#